data_AF-A0A518CXX8-F1
#
_entry.id   AF-A0A518CXX8-F1
#
_cell.length_a   1.000
_cell.length_b   1.000
_cell.length_c   1.000
_cell.angle_alpha   90.00
_cell.angle_beta   90.00
_cell.angle_gamma   90.00
#
_symmetry.space_group_name_H-M   'P 1'
#
loop_
_entity.id
_entity.type
_entity.pdbx_description
1 polymer ?
#
loop_
_entity_poly.entity_id
_entity_poly.type
_entity_poly.pdbx_seq_one_letter_code
_entity_poly.pdbx_strand_id
1 'polypeptide(L)'
;MNGWELLGWTGQALFFSRFLVQWLASEKAGRSVAPPIFWWISLVATVLLGLYSWGTGLPLFQMVFVINCAVYLRNVTLTFSSRTLPAPYAAVLAIVACGTLLRDVLRSDKYDFAGADGAWFVVGTVGAVAWASRFPLQWWLSERRGKSHFPRAFWWVSLVGNAALLAYAIHLERAVLIAGFSIGPLVQIRNLVLDARGRAERAHAATDEDTTEASGEPEFELEPGGGGRSGVQPSDRSTYAPPSPRK
;
A
#
# COMPACT_ATOMS: atom_id res chain seq x y z
N MET A 1 -18.26 17.26 22.35
CA MET A 1 -17.80 17.04 20.96
C MET A 1 -18.92 17.38 20.01
N ASN A 2 -18.67 18.28 19.05
CA ASN A 2 -19.63 18.51 17.96
C ASN A 2 -19.55 17.36 16.92
N GLY A 3 -20.53 17.29 16.02
CA GLY A 3 -20.60 16.23 15.00
C GLY A 3 -19.39 16.22 14.06
N TRP A 4 -18.80 17.38 13.77
CA TRP A 4 -17.61 17.51 12.92
C TRP A 4 -16.35 16.96 13.60
N GLU A 5 -16.14 17.26 14.88
CA GLU A 5 -15.05 16.73 15.69
C GLU A 5 -15.13 15.21 15.78
N LEU A 6 -16.32 14.65 16.04
CA LEU A 6 -16.50 13.19 16.07
C LEU A 6 -16.11 12.55 14.74
N LEU A 7 -16.50 13.16 13.62
CA LEU A 7 -16.18 12.70 12.28
C LEU A 7 -14.67 12.77 11.99
N GLY A 8 -14.01 13.86 12.38
CA GLY A 8 -12.55 14.02 12.28
C GLY A 8 -11.79 13.00 13.12
N TRP A 9 -12.14 12.83 14.40
CA TRP A 9 -11.51 11.85 15.29
C TRP A 9 -11.69 10.42 14.80
N THR A 10 -12.90 10.07 14.32
CA THR A 10 -13.18 8.74 13.75
C THR A 10 -12.33 8.50 12.49
N GLY A 11 -12.29 9.48 11.58
CA GLY A 11 -11.45 9.40 10.39
C GLY A 11 -9.97 9.23 10.73
N GLN A 12 -9.47 9.99 11.72
CA GLN A 12 -8.08 9.91 12.16
C GLN A 12 -7.75 8.55 12.79
N ALA A 13 -8.63 8.03 13.64
CA ALA A 13 -8.46 6.72 14.26
C ALA A 13 -8.42 5.59 13.22
N LEU A 14 -9.33 5.59 12.24
CA LEU A 14 -9.31 4.63 11.13
C LEU A 14 -8.06 4.79 10.25
N PHE A 15 -7.61 6.02 10.03
CA PHE A 15 -6.39 6.27 9.26
C PHE A 15 -5.13 5.78 9.97
N PHE A 16 -5.09 5.82 11.31
CA PHE A 16 -3.97 5.26 12.08
C PHE A 16 -4.06 3.74 12.20
N SER A 17 -5.25 3.18 12.40
CA SER A 17 -5.44 1.74 12.59
C SER A 17 -4.93 0.92 11.40
N ARG A 18 -4.93 1.49 10.19
CA ARG A 18 -4.36 0.84 9.00
C ARG A 18 -2.90 0.46 9.15
N PHE A 19 -2.10 1.27 9.85
CA PHE A 19 -0.70 0.95 10.08
C PHE A 19 -0.58 -0.26 11.01
N LEU A 20 -1.41 -0.36 12.04
CA LEU A 20 -1.46 -1.53 12.93
C LEU A 20 -1.87 -2.79 12.19
N VAL A 21 -2.94 -2.69 11.38
CA VAL A 21 -3.43 -3.81 10.56
C VAL A 21 -2.35 -4.30 9.58
N GLN A 22 -1.70 -3.37 8.88
CA GLN A 22 -0.59 -3.69 7.98
C GLN A 22 0.60 -4.29 8.72
N TRP A 23 0.92 -3.72 9.89
CA TRP A 23 2.01 -4.17 10.72
C TRP A 23 1.80 -5.62 11.12
N LEU A 24 0.70 -5.91 11.82
CA LEU A 24 0.37 -7.25 12.31
C LEU A 24 0.31 -8.28 11.17
N ALA A 25 -0.31 -7.93 10.05
CA ALA A 25 -0.38 -8.81 8.89
C ALA A 25 1.00 -9.10 8.29
N SER A 26 1.91 -8.12 8.29
CA SER A 26 3.26 -8.29 7.74
C SER A 26 4.20 -9.05 8.66
N GLU A 27 4.05 -8.90 9.99
CA GLU A 27 4.78 -9.74 10.94
C GLU A 27 4.39 -11.21 10.75
N LYS A 28 3.08 -11.49 10.70
CA LYS A 28 2.57 -12.84 10.49
C LYS A 28 3.03 -13.43 9.15
N ALA A 29 3.20 -12.60 8.13
CA ALA A 29 3.59 -13.03 6.78
C ALA A 29 5.11 -13.07 6.54
N GLY A 30 5.94 -12.57 7.47
CA GLY A 30 7.39 -12.42 7.29
C GLY A 30 7.81 -11.47 6.16
N ARG A 31 6.86 -10.75 5.55
CA ARG A 31 7.08 -9.87 4.40
C ARG A 31 6.12 -8.69 4.43
N SER A 32 6.50 -7.59 3.78
CA SER A 32 5.62 -6.43 3.61
C SER A 32 4.38 -6.82 2.79
N VAL A 33 3.22 -6.91 3.45
CA VAL A 33 1.93 -7.19 2.80
C VAL A 33 0.96 -6.02 2.98
N ALA A 34 -0.01 -5.92 2.06
CA ALA A 34 -1.13 -4.99 2.14
C ALA A 34 -2.43 -5.82 2.16
N PRO A 35 -2.97 -6.17 3.34
CA PRO A 35 -4.16 -7.02 3.41
C PRO A 35 -5.40 -6.27 2.86
N PRO A 36 -6.43 -6.96 2.34
CA PRO A 36 -7.61 -6.30 1.76
C PRO A 36 -8.26 -5.28 2.68
N ILE A 37 -8.33 -5.60 3.98
CA ILE A 37 -8.89 -4.72 5.01
C ILE A 37 -8.13 -3.38 5.13
N PHE A 38 -6.83 -3.36 4.85
CA PHE A 38 -6.02 -2.13 4.84
C PHE A 38 -6.58 -1.11 3.84
N TRP A 39 -6.97 -1.57 2.66
CA TRP A 39 -7.49 -0.70 1.60
C TRP A 39 -8.89 -0.19 1.91
N TRP A 40 -9.75 -1.04 2.47
CA TRP A 40 -11.10 -0.65 2.89
C TRP A 40 -11.09 0.40 3.99
N ILE A 41 -10.35 0.17 5.08
CA ILE A 41 -10.26 1.16 6.17
C ILE A 41 -9.59 2.46 5.70
N SER A 42 -8.61 2.38 4.79
CA SER A 42 -7.99 3.57 4.20
C SER A 42 -8.97 4.37 3.36
N LEU A 43 -9.83 3.71 2.57
CA LEU A 43 -10.87 4.36 1.77
C LEU A 43 -11.89 5.06 2.67
N VAL A 44 -12.43 4.37 3.67
CA VAL A 44 -13.39 4.94 4.62
C VAL A 44 -12.77 6.11 5.38
N ALA A 45 -11.57 5.95 5.93
CA ALA A 45 -10.86 7.01 6.64
C ALA A 45 -10.67 8.26 5.78
N THR A 46 -10.30 8.07 4.51
CA THR A 46 -10.06 9.17 3.56
C THR A 46 -11.33 9.91 3.21
N VAL A 47 -12.45 9.20 3.04
CA VAL A 47 -13.77 9.84 2.83
C VAL A 47 -14.17 10.66 4.05
N LEU A 48 -14.06 10.11 5.26
CA LEU A 48 -14.40 10.83 6.49
C LEU A 48 -13.52 12.07 6.68
N LEU A 49 -12.19 11.92 6.56
CA LEU A 49 -11.28 13.05 6.70
C LEU A 49 -11.50 14.09 5.59
N GLY A 50 -11.81 13.68 4.37
CA GLY A 50 -12.18 14.60 3.29
C GLY A 50 -13.48 15.37 3.54
N LEU A 51 -14.49 14.75 4.16
CA LEU A 51 -15.72 15.44 4.56
C LEU A 51 -15.47 16.41 5.72
N TYR A 52 -14.69 15.99 6.71
CA TYR A 52 -14.27 16.84 7.82
C TYR A 52 -13.49 18.07 7.34
N SER A 53 -12.51 17.86 6.46
CA SER A 53 -11.66 18.90 5.90
C SER A 53 -12.48 19.90 5.06
N TRP A 54 -13.48 19.42 4.33
CA TRP A 54 -14.42 20.26 3.60
C TRP A 54 -15.28 21.12 4.54
N GLY A 55 -15.85 20.52 5.59
CA GLY A 55 -16.73 21.20 6.54
C GLY A 55 -16.02 22.20 7.46
N THR A 56 -14.74 21.95 7.77
CA THR A 56 -13.91 22.84 8.61
C THR A 56 -13.12 23.87 7.80
N GLY A 57 -13.15 23.80 6.46
CA GLY A 57 -12.47 24.75 5.60
C GLY A 57 -10.95 24.60 5.61
N LEU A 58 -10.43 23.39 5.77
CA LEU A 58 -9.00 23.03 5.74
C LEU A 58 -8.60 22.56 4.33
N PRO A 59 -8.08 23.42 3.45
CA PRO A 59 -8.17 23.16 2.02
C PRO A 59 -6.95 22.36 1.51
N LEU A 60 -5.76 22.65 2.06
CA LEU A 60 -4.51 21.94 1.78
C LEU A 60 -4.58 20.40 1.95
N PHE A 61 -5.41 19.88 2.85
CA PHE A 61 -5.56 18.43 3.04
C PHE A 61 -6.57 17.80 2.08
N GLN A 62 -7.47 18.59 1.47
CA GLN A 62 -8.56 18.08 0.65
C GLN A 62 -8.07 17.35 -0.60
N MET A 63 -7.13 17.95 -1.34
CA MET A 63 -6.55 17.34 -2.55
C MET A 63 -5.91 15.99 -2.26
N VAL A 64 -5.19 15.88 -1.14
CA VAL A 64 -4.54 14.64 -0.70
C VAL A 64 -5.59 13.55 -0.46
N PHE A 65 -6.73 13.89 0.15
CA PHE A 65 -7.80 12.93 0.36
C PHE A 65 -8.45 12.48 -0.96
N VAL A 66 -8.64 13.37 -1.94
CA VAL A 66 -9.22 12.95 -3.22
C VAL A 66 -8.28 11.99 -3.97
N ILE A 67 -6.98 12.31 -4.04
CA ILE A 67 -5.97 11.44 -4.68
C ILE A 67 -5.91 10.09 -3.96
N ASN A 68 -5.87 10.09 -2.63
CA ASN A 68 -5.86 8.87 -1.84
C ASN A 68 -7.12 8.04 -2.03
N CYS A 69 -8.30 8.65 -2.15
CA CYS A 69 -9.55 7.95 -2.46
C CYS A 69 -9.44 7.18 -3.77
N ALA A 70 -8.89 7.80 -4.82
CA ALA A 70 -8.69 7.13 -6.10
C ALA A 70 -7.70 5.96 -6.00
N VAL A 71 -6.56 6.17 -5.32
CA VAL A 71 -5.56 5.13 -5.08
C VAL A 71 -6.16 3.95 -4.30
N TYR A 72 -6.91 4.22 -3.23
CA TYR A 72 -7.46 3.18 -2.35
C TYR A 72 -8.61 2.43 -3.03
N LEU A 73 -9.49 3.13 -3.72
CA LEU A 73 -10.54 2.49 -4.52
C LEU A 73 -9.93 1.57 -5.58
N ARG A 74 -8.88 2.01 -6.27
CA ARG A 74 -8.20 1.16 -7.25
C ARG A 74 -7.59 -0.07 -6.59
N ASN A 75 -6.88 0.10 -5.48
CA ASN A 75 -6.25 -1.02 -4.78
C ASN A 75 -7.28 -2.02 -4.23
N VAL A 76 -8.46 -1.57 -3.79
CA VAL A 76 -9.60 -2.46 -3.47
C VAL A 76 -10.01 -3.25 -4.71
N THR A 77 -10.26 -2.58 -5.84
CA THR A 77 -10.67 -3.28 -7.06
C THR A 77 -9.63 -4.32 -7.49
N LEU A 78 -8.34 -3.99 -7.52
CA LEU A 78 -7.24 -4.92 -7.83
C LEU A 78 -7.18 -6.14 -6.91
N THR A 79 -7.68 -6.02 -5.69
CA THR A 79 -7.68 -7.13 -4.72
C THR A 79 -8.77 -8.17 -5.04
N PHE A 80 -9.90 -7.74 -5.61
CA PHE A 80 -11.06 -8.61 -5.87
C PHE A 80 -11.35 -8.83 -7.36
N SER A 81 -10.77 -8.03 -8.26
CA SER A 81 -10.97 -8.10 -9.70
C SER A 81 -9.82 -7.46 -10.48
N SER A 82 -9.35 -8.13 -11.53
CA SER A 82 -8.35 -7.56 -12.46
C SER A 82 -8.93 -6.51 -13.41
N ARG A 83 -10.23 -6.20 -13.33
CA ARG A 83 -10.89 -5.19 -14.18
C ARG A 83 -10.38 -3.80 -13.83
N THR A 84 -10.30 -2.93 -14.84
CA THR A 84 -9.97 -1.51 -14.66
C THR A 84 -11.08 -0.77 -13.91
N LEU A 85 -10.72 0.30 -13.20
CA LEU A 85 -11.70 1.23 -12.63
C LEU A 85 -12.60 1.77 -13.77
N PRO A 86 -13.94 1.64 -13.70
CA PRO A 86 -14.78 2.11 -14.80
C PRO A 86 -14.60 3.62 -15.00
N ALA A 87 -14.46 4.02 -16.27
CA ALA A 87 -14.24 5.40 -16.69
C ALA A 87 -15.09 6.47 -15.97
N PRO A 88 -16.40 6.28 -15.72
CA PRO A 88 -17.18 7.30 -15.02
C PRO A 88 -16.72 7.55 -13.58
N TYR A 89 -16.30 6.51 -12.83
CA TYR A 89 -15.81 6.69 -11.46
C TYR A 89 -14.47 7.43 -11.44
N ALA A 90 -13.57 7.10 -12.37
CA ALA A 90 -12.30 7.78 -12.52
C ALA A 90 -12.49 9.26 -12.90
N ALA A 91 -13.44 9.54 -13.81
CA ALA A 91 -13.78 10.90 -14.22
C ALA A 91 -14.35 11.72 -13.06
N VAL A 92 -15.28 11.16 -12.27
CA VAL A 92 -15.84 11.84 -11.08
C VAL A 92 -14.73 12.16 -10.08
N LEU A 93 -13.85 11.21 -9.78
CA LEU A 93 -12.73 11.44 -8.85
C LEU A 93 -11.77 12.52 -9.37
N ALA A 94 -11.46 12.52 -10.67
CA ALA A 94 -10.62 13.54 -11.29
C ALA A 94 -11.27 14.92 -11.27
N ILE A 95 -12.57 15.02 -11.57
CA ILE A 95 -13.32 16.29 -11.52
C ILE A 95 -13.34 16.84 -10.10
N VAL A 96 -13.60 16.00 -9.10
CA VAL A 96 -13.57 16.40 -7.68
C VAL A 96 -12.17 16.84 -7.26
N ALA A 97 -11.11 16.16 -7.72
CA ALA A 97 -9.72 16.53 -7.42
C ALA A 97 -9.36 17.88 -8.05
N CYS A 98 -9.69 18.08 -9.32
CA CYS A 98 -9.42 19.33 -10.03
C CYS A 98 -10.26 20.49 -9.47
N GLY A 99 -11.52 20.25 -9.11
CA GLY A 99 -12.40 21.25 -8.53
C GLY A 99 -11.92 21.71 -7.15
N THR A 100 -11.43 20.79 -6.32
CA THR A 100 -10.82 21.13 -5.02
C THR A 100 -9.50 21.87 -5.18
N LEU A 101 -8.63 21.43 -6.11
CA LEU A 101 -7.40 22.16 -6.43
C LEU A 101 -7.69 23.59 -6.89
N LEU A 102 -8.61 23.77 -7.84
CA LEU A 102 -8.97 25.09 -8.37
C LEU A 102 -9.55 25.98 -7.26
N ARG A 103 -10.44 25.45 -6.42
CA ARG A 103 -11.01 26.15 -5.26
C ARG A 103 -9.91 26.71 -4.34
N ASP A 104 -8.86 25.93 -4.11
CA ASP A 104 -7.78 26.25 -3.18
C ASP A 104 -6.81 27.25 -3.79
N VAL A 105 -6.47 27.11 -5.08
CA VAL A 105 -5.69 28.11 -5.83
C VAL A 105 -6.40 29.46 -5.84
N LEU A 106 -7.72 29.47 -6.08
CA LEU A 106 -8.54 30.69 -6.06
C LEU A 106 -8.71 31.30 -4.66
N ARG A 107 -8.29 30.60 -3.60
CA ARG A 107 -8.30 31.08 -2.21
C ARG A 107 -6.90 31.15 -1.60
N SER A 108 -5.88 31.10 -2.44
CA SER A 108 -4.48 30.98 -2.03
C SER A 108 -4.00 32.15 -1.17
N ASP A 109 -4.62 33.33 -1.34
CA ASP A 109 -4.41 34.55 -0.54
C ASP A 109 -4.59 34.35 0.98
N LYS A 110 -5.21 33.24 1.40
CA LYS A 110 -5.44 32.89 2.81
C LYS A 110 -4.40 31.95 3.42
N TYR A 111 -3.47 31.42 2.63
CA TYR A 111 -2.42 30.54 3.16
C TYR A 111 -1.11 31.31 3.26
N ASP A 112 -0.68 31.51 4.50
CA ASP A 112 0.64 32.04 4.77
C ASP A 112 1.67 30.92 4.60
N PHE A 113 2.31 30.88 3.44
CA PHE A 113 3.41 29.94 3.14
C PHE A 113 4.76 30.44 3.65
N ALA A 114 4.82 31.66 4.23
CA ALA A 114 6.06 32.32 4.58
C ALA A 114 6.40 32.14 6.06
N GLY A 115 7.33 31.24 6.34
CA GLY A 115 7.89 31.08 7.69
C GLY A 115 9.25 30.39 7.75
N ALA A 116 9.85 30.08 6.61
CA ALA A 116 11.15 29.42 6.51
C ALA A 116 12.06 30.22 5.57
N ASP A 117 13.37 30.15 5.80
CA ASP A 117 14.34 30.64 4.81
C ASP A 117 14.19 29.88 3.47
N GLY A 118 14.73 30.44 2.39
CA GLY A 118 14.56 29.87 1.05
C GLY A 118 15.08 28.42 0.93
N ALA A 119 16.08 28.04 1.72
CA ALA A 119 16.66 26.69 1.70
C ALA A 119 15.74 25.67 2.38
N TRP A 120 15.21 25.99 3.57
CA TRP A 120 14.28 25.13 4.29
C TRP A 120 12.93 25.01 3.58
N PHE A 121 12.48 26.07 2.91
CA PHE A 121 11.30 25.99 2.04
C PHE A 121 11.48 24.96 0.92
N VAL A 122 12.67 24.90 0.31
CA VAL A 122 13.00 23.88 -0.71
C VAL A 122 13.00 22.48 -0.09
N VAL A 123 13.61 22.29 1.08
CA VAL A 123 13.60 20.99 1.80
C VAL A 123 12.18 20.52 2.08
N GLY A 124 11.33 21.41 2.63
CA GLY A 124 9.93 21.11 2.91
C GLY A 124 9.15 20.75 1.64
N THR A 125 9.36 21.50 0.55
CA THR A 125 8.70 21.26 -0.73
C THR A 125 9.13 19.95 -1.37
N VAL A 126 10.44 19.68 -1.47
CA VAL A 126 10.96 18.42 -2.02
C VAL A 126 10.51 17.23 -1.17
N GLY A 127 10.53 17.37 0.16
CA GLY A 127 10.01 16.37 1.09
C GLY A 127 8.52 16.08 0.86
N ALA A 128 7.70 17.12 0.70
CA ALA A 128 6.27 16.99 0.42
C ALA A 128 6.02 16.27 -0.91
N VAL A 129 6.73 16.64 -1.98
CA VAL A 129 6.61 15.99 -3.30
C VAL A 129 7.02 14.53 -3.23
N ALA A 130 8.15 14.21 -2.61
CA ALA A 130 8.59 12.83 -2.42
C ALA A 130 7.53 12.03 -1.63
N TRP A 131 7.05 12.57 -0.51
CA TRP A 131 6.05 11.90 0.33
C TRP A 131 4.70 11.72 -0.37
N ALA A 132 4.28 12.64 -1.23
CA ALA A 132 3.07 12.52 -2.02
C ALA A 132 3.22 11.51 -3.16
N SER A 133 4.38 11.48 -3.82
CA SER A 133 4.66 10.65 -5.00
C SER A 133 4.59 9.13 -4.74
N ARG A 134 4.70 8.71 -3.48
CA ARG A 134 4.68 7.29 -3.09
C ARG A 134 3.41 6.56 -3.53
N PHE A 135 2.24 7.18 -3.41
CA PHE A 135 0.98 6.54 -3.77
C PHE A 135 0.78 6.43 -5.28
N PRO A 136 1.03 7.48 -6.09
CA PRO A 136 1.11 7.37 -7.55
C PRO A 136 2.14 6.32 -8.01
N LEU A 137 3.33 6.28 -7.41
CA LEU A 137 4.34 5.28 -7.71
C LEU A 137 3.84 3.86 -7.42
N GLN A 138 3.23 3.64 -6.25
CA GLN A 138 2.66 2.35 -5.88
C GLN A 138 1.53 1.94 -6.82
N TRP A 139 0.64 2.88 -7.17
CA TRP A 139 -0.43 2.64 -8.13
C TRP A 139 0.16 2.16 -9.45
N TRP A 140 1.05 2.95 -10.06
CA TRP A 140 1.66 2.62 -11.35
C TRP A 140 2.36 1.26 -11.34
N LEU A 141 3.12 0.94 -10.29
CA LEU A 141 3.77 -0.37 -10.15
C LEU A 141 2.77 -1.52 -9.94
N SER A 142 1.65 -1.27 -9.27
CA SER A 142 0.62 -2.29 -9.01
C SER A 142 -0.19 -2.61 -10.25
N GLU A 143 -0.45 -1.62 -11.10
CA GLU A 143 -1.09 -1.84 -12.42
C GLU A 143 -0.20 -2.67 -13.33
N ARG A 144 1.09 -2.33 -13.41
CA ARG A 144 2.07 -3.09 -14.21
C ARG A 144 2.18 -4.55 -13.78
N ARG A 145 1.95 -4.86 -12.50
CA ARG A 145 2.07 -6.21 -11.94
C ARG A 145 0.73 -6.92 -11.72
N GLY A 146 -0.39 -6.25 -11.96
CA GLY A 146 -1.74 -6.77 -11.69
C GLY A 146 -1.99 -7.17 -10.23
N LYS A 147 -1.18 -6.67 -9.29
CA LYS A 147 -1.23 -7.07 -7.87
C LYS A 147 -1.06 -5.85 -6.97
N SER A 148 -1.96 -5.70 -6.01
CA SER A 148 -1.85 -4.68 -4.96
C SER A 148 -0.76 -5.07 -3.97
N HIS A 149 0.39 -4.40 -4.05
CA HIS A 149 1.47 -4.57 -3.08
C HIS A 149 2.29 -3.28 -2.92
N PHE A 150 3.03 -3.16 -1.81
CA PHE A 150 4.00 -2.08 -1.62
C PHE A 150 5.36 -2.49 -2.18
N PRO A 151 5.87 -1.82 -3.22
CA PRO A 151 7.20 -2.11 -3.75
C PRO A 151 8.31 -1.53 -2.88
N ARG A 152 9.54 -2.06 -2.97
CA ARG A 152 10.71 -1.49 -2.28
C ARG A 152 10.88 0.02 -2.51
N ALA A 153 10.65 0.49 -3.74
CA ALA A 153 10.73 1.90 -4.09
C ALA A 153 9.74 2.77 -3.30
N PHE A 154 8.55 2.26 -2.99
CA PHE A 154 7.57 2.97 -2.16
C PHE A 154 8.13 3.27 -0.76
N TRP A 155 8.82 2.30 -0.16
CA TRP A 155 9.38 2.45 1.18
C TRP A 155 10.55 3.42 1.22
N TRP A 156 11.43 3.39 0.22
CA TRP A 156 12.54 4.36 0.11
C TRP A 156 12.06 5.78 -0.12
N VAL A 157 11.16 5.99 -1.08
CA VAL A 157 10.57 7.31 -1.35
C VAL A 157 9.82 7.84 -0.12
N SER A 158 9.11 6.96 0.59
CA SER A 158 8.44 7.31 1.83
C SER A 158 9.44 7.72 2.93
N LEU A 159 10.53 6.98 3.10
CA LEU A 159 11.54 7.27 4.12
C LEU A 159 12.24 8.60 3.86
N VAL A 160 12.64 8.86 2.62
CA VAL A 160 13.29 10.12 2.22
C VAL A 160 12.35 11.30 2.39
N GLY A 161 11.12 11.21 1.87
CA GLY A 161 10.13 12.29 2.00
C GLY A 161 9.78 12.57 3.47
N ASN A 162 9.65 11.51 4.27
CA ASN A 162 9.35 11.64 5.69
C ASN A 162 10.51 12.22 6.50
N ALA A 163 11.76 11.84 6.21
CA ALA A 163 12.93 12.42 6.84
C ALA A 163 13.05 13.92 6.53
N ALA A 164 12.84 14.32 5.28
CA ALA A 164 12.85 15.73 4.87
C ALA A 164 11.74 16.54 5.55
N LEU A 165 10.52 15.99 5.62
CA LEU A 165 9.39 16.65 6.29
C LEU A 165 9.56 16.71 7.81
N LEU A 166 10.16 15.69 8.43
CA LEU A 166 10.49 15.71 9.85
C LEU A 166 11.55 16.78 10.15
N ALA A 167 12.61 16.86 9.35
CA ALA A 167 13.63 17.91 9.49
C ALA A 167 13.02 19.31 9.35
N TYR A 168 12.17 19.52 8.34
CA TYR A 168 11.45 20.77 8.14
C TYR A 168 10.51 21.09 9.32
N ALA A 169 9.80 20.10 9.86
CA ALA A 169 8.92 20.27 11.01
C ALA A 169 9.67 20.66 12.30
N ILE A 170 10.86 20.09 12.51
CA ILE A 170 11.75 20.44 13.63
C ILE A 170 12.24 21.87 13.47
N HIS A 171 12.68 22.26 12.26
CA HIS A 171 13.13 23.62 11.98
C HIS A 171 12.03 24.66 12.26
N LEU A 172 10.78 24.35 11.90
CA LEU A 172 9.64 25.22 12.18
C LEU A 172 9.17 25.19 13.65
N GLU A 173 9.77 24.35 14.51
CA GLU A 173 9.36 24.14 15.91
C GLU A 173 7.88 23.75 16.07
N ARG A 174 7.31 23.09 15.05
CA ARG A 174 5.89 22.72 15.03
C ARG A 174 5.69 21.33 15.60
N ALA A 175 5.47 21.25 16.91
CA ALA A 175 5.29 19.99 17.65
C ALA A 175 4.28 19.01 17.01
N VAL A 176 3.17 19.52 16.47
CA VAL A 176 2.15 18.70 15.80
C VAL A 176 2.71 18.02 14.54
N LEU A 177 3.50 18.73 13.73
CA LEU A 177 4.13 18.17 12.54
C LEU A 177 5.21 17.15 12.92
N ILE A 178 6.02 17.46 13.94
CA ILE A 178 7.06 16.57 14.45
C ILE A 178 6.45 15.23 14.89
N ALA A 179 5.37 15.27 15.67
CA ALA A 179 4.66 14.06 16.11
C ALA A 179 4.12 13.24 14.92
N GLY A 180 3.55 13.91 13.91
CA GLY A 180 3.01 13.27 12.71
C GLY A 180 4.06 12.55 11.87
N PHE A 181 5.27 13.11 11.76
CA PHE A 181 6.36 12.53 10.95
C PHE A 181 7.27 11.57 11.72
N SER A 182 7.27 11.58 13.05
CA SER A 182 8.16 10.73 13.87
C SER A 182 7.90 9.21 13.77
N ILE A 183 6.64 8.78 13.61
CA ILE A 183 6.29 7.34 13.60
C ILE A 183 6.64 6.69 12.25
N GLY A 184 6.51 7.44 11.16
CA GLY A 184 6.63 6.85 9.83
C GLY A 184 7.97 6.17 9.55
N PRO A 185 9.16 6.74 9.89
CA PRO A 185 10.45 6.14 9.57
C PRO A 185 10.58 4.74 10.17
N LEU A 186 10.04 4.52 11.38
CA LEU A 186 10.02 3.21 12.03
C LEU A 186 9.29 2.17 11.17
N VAL A 187 8.10 2.51 10.67
CA VAL A 187 7.31 1.63 9.78
C VAL A 187 8.07 1.39 8.47
N GLN A 188 8.67 2.43 7.89
CA GLN A 188 9.35 2.35 6.59
C GLN A 188 10.63 1.51 6.65
N ILE A 189 11.49 1.77 7.64
CA ILE A 189 12.72 1.01 7.88
C ILE A 189 12.39 -0.45 8.15
N ARG A 190 11.42 -0.74 9.01
CA ARG A 190 10.99 -2.11 9.31
C ARG A 190 10.54 -2.85 8.03
N ASN A 191 9.74 -2.21 7.18
CA ASN A 191 9.29 -2.84 5.92
C ASN A 191 10.46 -3.05 4.94
N LEU A 192 11.47 -2.18 4.93
CA LEU A 192 12.71 -2.39 4.16
C LEU A 192 13.55 -3.55 4.69
N VAL A 193 13.61 -3.74 6.01
CA VAL A 193 14.30 -4.88 6.64
C VAL A 193 13.62 -6.20 6.28
N LEU A 194 12.28 -6.27 6.35
CA LEU A 194 11.52 -7.46 5.92
C LEU A 194 11.78 -7.79 4.44
N ASP A 195 11.79 -6.78 3.58
CA ASP A 195 12.09 -6.94 2.15
C ASP A 195 13.55 -7.38 1.90
N ALA A 196 14.50 -6.95 2.72
CA ALA A 196 15.90 -7.41 2.65
C ALA A 196 16.06 -8.87 3.09
N ARG A 197 15.43 -9.27 4.20
CA ARG A 197 15.46 -10.65 4.70
C ARG A 197 14.85 -11.63 3.70
N GLY A 198 13.66 -11.31 3.18
CA GLY A 198 13.00 -12.16 2.19
C GLY A 198 13.74 -12.28 0.86
N ARG A 199 14.68 -11.37 0.53
CA ARG A 199 15.59 -11.53 -0.61
C ARG A 199 16.76 -12.45 -0.27
N ALA A 200 17.35 -12.31 0.91
CA ALA A 200 18.44 -13.17 1.34
C ALA A 200 18.00 -14.63 1.37
N GLU A 201 16.81 -14.91 1.92
CA GLU A 201 16.21 -16.25 1.96
C GLU A 201 16.04 -16.85 0.55
N ARG A 202 15.55 -16.06 -0.42
CA ARG A 202 15.40 -16.52 -1.82
C ARG A 202 16.73 -16.74 -2.52
N ALA A 203 17.75 -15.95 -2.20
CA ALA A 203 19.09 -16.11 -2.76
C ALA A 203 19.75 -17.38 -2.22
N HIS A 204 19.59 -17.67 -0.92
CA HIS A 204 20.06 -18.92 -0.32
C HIS A 204 19.34 -20.13 -0.94
N ALA A 205 18.01 -20.11 -1.02
CA ALA A 205 17.25 -21.20 -1.63
C ALA A 205 17.67 -21.49 -3.09
N ALA A 206 17.90 -20.44 -3.89
CA ALA A 206 18.39 -20.61 -5.27
C ALA A 206 19.81 -21.18 -5.35
N THR A 207 20.66 -20.90 -4.35
CA THR A 207 22.02 -21.46 -4.28
C THR A 207 21.99 -22.93 -3.87
N ASP A 208 21.08 -23.30 -2.97
CA ASP A 208 20.89 -24.68 -2.52
C ASP A 208 20.29 -25.57 -3.64
N GLU A 209 19.33 -25.04 -4.41
CA GLU A 209 18.79 -25.71 -5.61
C GLU A 209 19.89 -25.95 -6.66
N ASP A 210 20.69 -24.93 -7.00
CA ASP A 210 21.80 -25.04 -7.96
C ASP A 210 22.88 -26.02 -7.48
N THR A 211 23.15 -26.06 -6.17
CA THR A 211 24.10 -27.03 -5.58
C THR A 211 23.55 -28.46 -5.62
N THR A 212 22.25 -28.65 -5.39
CA THR A 212 21.59 -29.97 -5.42
C THR A 212 21.49 -30.51 -6.86
N GLU A 213 21.18 -29.64 -7.82
CA GLU A 213 21.19 -30.00 -9.25
C GLU A 213 22.62 -30.28 -9.74
N ALA A 214 23.62 -29.52 -9.28
CA ALA A 214 25.03 -29.73 -9.65
C ALA A 214 25.66 -30.96 -8.98
N SER A 215 25.21 -31.35 -7.78
CA SER A 215 25.73 -32.53 -7.08
C SER A 215 25.19 -33.85 -7.62
N GLY A 216 24.13 -33.83 -8.44
CA GLY A 216 23.61 -35.01 -9.14
C GLY A 216 23.44 -36.22 -8.22
N GLU A 217 22.99 -36.00 -6.97
CA GLU A 217 22.75 -37.12 -6.08
C GLU A 217 21.53 -37.87 -6.60
N PRO A 218 21.67 -39.16 -6.98
CA PRO A 218 20.53 -39.94 -7.42
C PRO A 218 19.58 -40.03 -6.23
N GLU A 219 18.37 -39.52 -6.39
CA GLU A 219 17.26 -39.76 -5.49
C GLU A 219 17.18 -41.29 -5.32
N PHE A 220 17.62 -41.79 -4.16
CA PHE A 220 17.64 -43.22 -3.87
C PHE A 220 16.20 -43.65 -3.66
N GLU A 221 15.52 -43.88 -4.78
CA GLU A 221 14.20 -44.47 -4.85
C GLU A 221 14.32 -45.87 -4.26
N LEU A 222 13.95 -45.99 -2.97
CA LEU A 222 13.82 -47.26 -2.29
C LEU A 222 12.68 -48.04 -2.96
N GLU A 223 13.00 -48.74 -4.04
CA GLU A 223 12.16 -49.78 -4.61
C GLU A 223 11.77 -50.75 -3.49
N PRO A 224 10.47 -50.92 -3.16
CA PRO A 224 10.06 -52.01 -2.31
C PRO A 224 10.23 -53.29 -3.12
N GLY A 225 11.26 -54.05 -2.77
CA GLY A 225 11.70 -55.26 -3.45
C GLY A 225 10.55 -56.19 -3.87
N GLY A 226 10.63 -56.61 -5.13
CA GLY A 226 9.71 -57.55 -5.74
C GLY A 226 9.63 -58.88 -4.98
N GLY A 227 8.45 -59.14 -4.42
CA GLY A 227 7.97 -60.47 -4.05
C GLY A 227 6.67 -60.73 -4.80
N GLY A 228 6.74 -61.50 -5.88
CA GLY A 228 5.58 -61.76 -6.74
C GLY A 228 4.45 -62.52 -6.03
N ARG A 229 3.21 -62.20 -6.41
CA ARG A 229 2.12 -63.17 -6.66
C ARG A 229 0.86 -62.48 -7.19
N SER A 230 0.43 -62.97 -8.35
CA SER A 230 -0.96 -63.34 -8.66
C SER A 230 -2.04 -62.25 -8.64
N GLY A 231 -2.32 -61.75 -9.85
CA GLY A 231 -3.58 -61.23 -10.40
C GLY A 231 -4.83 -61.16 -9.53
N VAL A 232 -5.40 -59.95 -9.49
CA VAL A 232 -6.86 -59.69 -9.56
C VAL A 232 -7.03 -58.31 -10.23
N GLN A 233 -7.63 -58.26 -11.42
CA GLN A 233 -8.26 -57.04 -11.94
C GLN A 233 -9.63 -56.87 -11.26
N PRO A 234 -10.01 -55.65 -10.87
CA PRO A 234 -11.41 -55.27 -10.80
C PRO A 234 -11.75 -54.22 -11.86
N SER A 235 -12.62 -54.67 -12.77
CA SER A 235 -13.58 -53.96 -13.61
C SER A 235 -13.92 -52.50 -13.24
N ASP A 236 -13.90 -51.67 -14.28
CA ASP A 236 -14.95 -50.72 -14.67
C ASP A 236 -15.54 -49.77 -13.60
N ARG A 237 -15.13 -48.50 -13.65
CA ARG A 237 -15.99 -47.38 -13.26
C ARG A 237 -15.93 -46.24 -14.28
N SER A 238 -16.94 -46.29 -15.15
CA SER A 238 -17.60 -45.19 -15.85
C SER A 238 -17.43 -43.80 -15.21
N THR A 239 -16.84 -42.91 -16.02
CA THR A 239 -17.35 -41.57 -16.39
C THR A 239 -18.27 -40.84 -15.40
N TYR A 240 -17.77 -39.73 -14.85
CA TYR A 240 -18.61 -38.58 -14.51
C TYR A 240 -17.85 -37.28 -14.77
N ALA A 241 -18.17 -36.62 -15.89
CA ALA A 241 -17.73 -35.26 -16.20
C ALA A 241 -18.89 -34.29 -15.92
N PRO A 242 -18.70 -33.21 -15.13
CA PRO A 242 -19.76 -32.24 -14.88
C PRO A 242 -19.94 -31.29 -16.09
N PRO A 243 -21.17 -30.81 -16.35
CA PRO A 243 -21.47 -30.00 -17.54
C PRO A 243 -20.95 -28.56 -17.42
N SER A 244 -20.42 -28.05 -18.53
CA SER A 244 -20.04 -26.64 -18.73
C SER A 244 -21.27 -25.71 -18.74
N PRO A 245 -21.22 -24.52 -18.13
CA PRO A 245 -22.29 -23.54 -18.26
C PRO A 245 -22.31 -22.94 -19.68
N ARG A 246 -23.50 -22.91 -20.31
CA ARG A 246 -23.74 -22.22 -21.58
C ARG A 246 -23.76 -20.70 -21.40
N LYS A 247 -23.47 -20.04 -22.52
CA LYS A 247 -23.33 -18.60 -22.81
C LYS A 247 -24.42 -17.71 -22.21
#